data_AF-A0A0S8AJ08-F1
#
_entry.id   AF-A0A0S8AJ08-F1
#
_cell.length_a   1.000
_cell.length_b   1.000
_cell.length_c   1.000
_cell.angle_alpha   90.00
_cell.angle_beta   90.00
_cell.angle_gamma   90.00
#
_symmetry.space_group_name_H-M   'P 1'
#
loop_
_entity.id
_entity.type
_entity.pdbx_description
1 polymer ?
#
loop_
_entity_poly.entity_id
_entity_poly.type
_entity_poly.pdbx_seq_one_letter_code
_entity_poly.pdbx_strand_id
1 'polypeptide(L)'
;MLPYIGLFFAIVLILWIVFAPNRGILALYRSKSEIARLQADNRKLEEENKALQEEINRLQDDPAYLEEKARKEYGLLKENEVLYIFKKK
;
A
#
# COMPACT_ATOMS: atom_id res chain seq x y z
N MET A 1 19.58 44.83 31.29
CA MET A 1 19.35 44.96 29.84
C MET A 1 20.18 43.95 29.03
N LEU A 2 21.51 43.94 29.13
CA LEU A 2 22.37 42.94 28.44
C LEU A 2 22.00 41.45 28.63
N PRO A 3 21.65 40.94 29.83
CA PRO A 3 21.38 39.50 29.99
C PRO A 3 20.10 39.04 29.29
N TYR A 4 19.10 39.91 29.17
CA TYR A 4 17.84 39.60 28.47
C TYR A 4 18.04 39.49 26.96
N ILE A 5 18.97 40.27 26.40
CA ILE A 5 19.34 40.21 24.98
C ILE A 5 20.01 38.87 24.69
N GLY A 6 20.94 38.42 25.55
CA GLY A 6 21.57 37.11 25.42
C GLY A 6 20.57 35.96 25.49
N LEU A 7 19.61 36.02 26.43
CA LEU A 7 18.55 35.02 26.55
C LEU A 7 17.64 34.99 25.33
N PHE A 8 17.27 36.17 24.79
CA PHE A 8 16.47 36.27 23.58
C PHE A 8 17.16 35.62 22.38
N PHE A 9 18.45 35.90 22.16
CA PHE A 9 19.22 35.28 21.08
C PHE A 9 19.34 33.76 21.23
N ALA A 10 19.52 33.26 22.45
CA ALA A 10 19.55 31.82 22.72
C ALA A 10 18.22 31.14 22.36
N ILE A 11 17.09 31.75 22.71
CA ILE A 11 15.76 31.24 22.37
C ILE A 11 15.55 31.23 20.85
N VAL A 12 15.93 32.30 20.16
CA VAL A 12 15.82 32.40 18.69
C VAL A 12 16.69 31.35 18.00
N LEU A 13 17.91 31.10 18.49
CA LEU A 13 18.79 30.04 17.97
C LEU A 13 18.19 28.64 18.15
N ILE A 14 17.62 28.35 19.32
CA ILE A 14 16.96 27.07 19.59
C ILE A 14 15.75 26.90 18.66
N LEU A 15 14.91 27.93 18.53
CA LEU A 15 13.78 27.91 17.61
C LEU A 15 14.24 27.73 16.16
N TRP A 16 15.33 28.39 15.75
CA TRP A 16 15.89 28.20 14.42
C TRP A 16 16.36 26.76 14.18
N ILE A 17 17.02 26.11 15.14
CA ILE A 17 17.47 24.72 15.00
C ILE A 17 16.28 23.75 14.94
N VAL A 18 15.25 23.99 15.76
CA VAL A 18 14.06 23.12 15.82
C VAL A 18 13.17 23.30 14.59
N PHE A 19 12.96 24.53 14.13
CA PHE A 19 12.08 24.88 13.03
C PHE A 19 12.80 25.12 11.69
N ALA A 20 14.12 24.90 11.62
CA ALA A 20 14.88 25.04 10.38
C ALA A 20 14.25 24.19 9.27
N PRO A 21 13.82 24.81 8.16
CA PRO A 21 13.33 24.07 7.00
C PRO A 21 14.42 23.12 6.52
N ASN A 22 14.06 21.86 6.23
CA ASN A 22 14.93 20.78 5.73
C ASN A 22 16.04 20.25 6.66
N ARG A 23 16.27 20.81 7.84
CA ARG A 23 17.30 20.29 8.78
C ARG A 23 16.86 20.17 10.24
N GLY A 24 15.64 20.60 10.56
CA GLY A 24 15.08 20.44 11.91
C GLY A 24 14.76 18.98 12.26
N ILE A 25 14.75 18.69 13.56
CA ILE A 25 14.43 17.37 14.13
C ILE A 25 13.03 16.90 13.71
N LEU A 26 12.08 17.85 13.56
CA LEU A 26 10.72 17.56 13.12
C LEU A 26 10.67 17.03 11.68
N ALA A 27 11.48 17.60 10.78
CA ALA A 27 11.56 17.16 9.39
C ALA A 27 12.13 15.74 9.31
N LEU A 28 13.19 15.44 10.07
CA LEU A 28 13.77 14.11 10.17
C LEU A 28 12.76 13.07 10.69
N TYR A 29 11.96 13.42 11.70
CA TYR A 29 10.93 12.50 12.21
C TYR A 29 9.85 12.21 11.18
N ARG A 30 9.35 13.25 10.49
CA ARG A 30 8.38 13.09 9.40
C ARG A 30 8.93 12.23 8.27
N SER A 31 10.15 12.51 7.79
CA SER A 31 10.78 11.72 6.74
C SER A 31 11.00 10.26 7.15
N LYS A 32 11.37 9.98 8.41
CA LYS A 32 11.45 8.59 8.90
C LYS A 32 10.09 7.90 8.89
N SER A 33 9.03 8.56 9.34
CA SER A 33 7.69 8.00 9.32
C SER A 33 7.19 7.74 7.89
N GLU A 34 7.51 8.63 6.96
CA GLU A 34 7.15 8.49 5.55
C GLU A 34 7.90 7.33 4.89
N ILE A 35 9.21 7.19 5.16
CA ILE A 35 9.99 6.03 4.71
C ILE A 35 9.39 4.74 5.25
N ALA A 36 9.05 4.69 6.55
CA ALA A 36 8.46 3.49 7.15
C ALA A 36 7.11 3.13 6.52
N ARG A 37 6.27 4.14 6.24
CA ARG A 37 5.00 3.95 5.54
C ARG A 37 5.21 3.43 4.11
N LEU A 38 6.08 4.07 3.34
CA LEU A 38 6.38 3.66 1.97
C LEU A 38 6.98 2.24 1.91
N GLN A 39 7.80 1.87 2.88
CA GLN A 39 8.32 0.51 2.99
C GLN A 39 7.22 -0.52 3.29
N ALA A 40 6.26 -0.18 4.15
CA ALA A 40 5.10 -1.04 4.42
C ALA A 40 4.21 -1.18 3.18
N ASP A 41 3.96 -0.08 2.47
CA ASP A 41 3.18 -0.08 1.23
C ASP A 41 3.88 -0.91 0.14
N ASN A 42 5.20 -0.79 -0.01
CA ASN A 42 5.97 -1.62 -0.94
C ASN A 42 5.87 -3.12 -0.61
N ARG A 43 6.02 -3.50 0.66
CA ARG A 43 5.89 -4.92 1.06
C ARG A 43 4.51 -5.47 0.74
N LYS A 44 3.47 -4.68 1.00
CA LYS A 44 2.10 -5.07 0.67
C LYS A 44 1.92 -5.27 -0.84
N LEU A 45 2.44 -4.36 -1.65
CA LEU A 45 2.39 -4.47 -3.12
C LEU A 45 3.20 -5.65 -3.64
N GLU A 46 4.35 -5.98 -3.02
CA GLU A 46 5.13 -7.16 -3.37
C GLU A 46 4.36 -8.46 -3.08
N GLU A 47 3.67 -8.54 -1.95
CA GLU A 47 2.80 -9.67 -1.61
C GLU A 47 1.61 -9.80 -2.58
N GLU A 48 0.94 -8.68 -2.90
CA GLU A 48 -0.14 -8.66 -3.89
C GLU A 48 0.35 -9.08 -5.27
N ASN A 49 1.49 -8.57 -5.72
CA ASN A 49 2.09 -8.97 -6.99
C ASN A 49 2.42 -10.46 -7.02
N LYS A 50 2.96 -11.01 -5.94
CA LYS A 50 3.24 -12.44 -5.86
C LYS A 50 1.97 -13.28 -5.97
N ALA A 51 0.92 -12.91 -5.23
CA ALA A 51 -0.36 -13.60 -5.29
C ALA A 51 -1.00 -13.50 -6.68
N LEU A 52 -0.96 -12.32 -7.32
CA LEU A 52 -1.45 -12.14 -8.68
C LEU A 52 -0.64 -12.95 -9.70
N GLN A 53 0.67 -13.06 -9.54
CA GLN A 53 1.50 -13.86 -10.42
C GLN A 53 1.19 -15.36 -10.29
N GLU A 54 1.00 -15.84 -9.06
CA GLU A 54 0.56 -17.22 -8.81
C GLU A 54 -0.82 -17.47 -9.44
N GLU A 55 -1.74 -16.51 -9.33
CA GLU A 55 -3.06 -16.60 -9.96
C GLU A 55 -2.96 -16.64 -11.49
N ILE A 56 -2.13 -15.80 -12.10
CA ILE A 56 -1.88 -15.82 -13.55
C ILE A 56 -1.36 -17.19 -13.98
N ASN A 57 -0.37 -17.74 -13.26
CA ASN A 57 0.19 -19.05 -13.58
C ASN A 57 -0.87 -20.13 -13.50
N ARG A 58 -1.72 -20.13 -12.46
CA ARG A 58 -2.82 -21.09 -12.33
C ARG A 58 -3.83 -20.97 -13.45
N LEU A 59 -4.17 -19.74 -13.88
CA LEU A 59 -5.10 -19.54 -15.00
C LEU A 59 -4.53 -20.00 -16.34
N GLN A 60 -3.20 -19.96 -16.52
CA GLN A 60 -2.54 -20.39 -17.75
C GLN A 60 -2.26 -21.90 -17.78
N ASP A 61 -1.78 -22.46 -16.67
CA ASP A 61 -1.25 -23.82 -16.61
C ASP A 61 -2.26 -24.85 -16.07
N ASP A 62 -3.37 -24.41 -15.44
CA ASP A 62 -4.43 -25.27 -14.92
C ASP A 62 -5.77 -24.99 -15.63
N PRO A 63 -6.08 -25.73 -16.72
CA PRO A 63 -7.33 -25.59 -17.45
C PRO A 63 -8.58 -25.86 -16.60
N ALA A 64 -8.49 -26.74 -15.60
CA ALA A 64 -9.62 -27.04 -14.72
C ALA A 64 -9.93 -25.86 -13.80
N TYR A 65 -8.88 -25.23 -13.26
CA TYR A 65 -9.02 -24.00 -12.48
C TYR A 65 -9.62 -22.84 -13.31
N LEU A 66 -9.14 -22.68 -14.55
CA LEU A 66 -9.67 -21.69 -15.47
C LEU A 66 -11.17 -21.91 -15.77
N GLU A 67 -11.57 -23.15 -16.06
CA GLU A 67 -12.98 -23.51 -16.29
C GLU A 67 -13.86 -23.25 -15.06
N GLU A 68 -13.37 -23.65 -13.88
CA GLU A 68 -14.09 -23.42 -12.63
C GLU A 68 -14.32 -21.93 -12.39
N LYS A 69 -13.28 -21.11 -12.58
CA LYS A 69 -13.38 -19.66 -12.43
C LYS A 69 -14.30 -19.03 -13.47
N ALA A 70 -14.19 -19.44 -14.74
CA ALA A 70 -15.06 -19.00 -15.83
C ALA A 70 -16.54 -19.29 -15.56
N ARG A 71 -16.85 -20.48 -15.03
CA ARG A 71 -18.21 -20.88 -14.64
C ARG A 71 -18.73 -20.09 -13.44
N LYS A 72 -17.91 -19.89 -12.40
CA LYS A 72 -18.32 -19.22 -11.15
C LYS A 72 -18.46 -17.71 -11.30
N GLU A 73 -17.50 -17.04 -11.91
CA GLU A 73 -17.47 -15.57 -12.00
C GLU A 73 -18.28 -15.04 -13.18
N TYR A 74 -18.28 -15.77 -14.30
CA TYR A 74 -18.87 -15.28 -15.55
C TYR A 74 -20.04 -16.13 -16.05
N GLY A 75 -20.35 -17.26 -15.40
CA GLY A 75 -21.44 -18.14 -15.83
C GLY A 75 -21.22 -18.79 -17.20
N LEU A 76 -19.97 -18.86 -17.66
CA LEU A 76 -19.64 -19.40 -18.98
C LEU A 76 -19.85 -20.92 -19.02
N LEU A 77 -20.28 -21.42 -20.17
CA LEU A 77 -20.59 -22.83 -20.45
C LEU A 77 -19.92 -23.23 -21.75
N LYS A 78 -19.55 -24.51 -21.90
CA LYS A 78 -19.13 -25.01 -23.22
C LYS A 78 -20.30 -25.05 -24.18
N GLU A 79 -20.02 -25.08 -25.48
CA GLU A 79 -21.04 -25.15 -26.54
C GLU A 79 -22.06 -26.31 -26.34
N ASN A 80 -21.64 -27.38 -25.68
CA ASN A 80 -22.45 -28.57 -25.45
C ASN A 80 -23.06 -28.66 -24.03
N GLU A 81 -23.05 -27.57 -23.25
CA GLU A 81 -23.53 -27.53 -21.87
C GLU A 81 -24.81 -26.68 -21.70
N VAL A 82 -25.71 -27.10 -20.80
CA VAL A 82 -26.99 -26.43 -20.53
C VAL A 82 -27.08 -26.08 -19.05
N LEU A 83 -27.30 -24.81 -18.72
CA LEU A 83 -27.46 -24.33 -17.34
C LEU A 83 -28.90 -24.47 -16.87
N TYR A 84 -29.10 -25.16 -15.74
CA TYR A 84 -30.39 -25.27 -15.07
C TYR A 84 -30.43 -24.35 -13.84
N ILE A 85 -31.24 -23.29 -13.89
CA ILE A 85 -31.45 -22.37 -12.76
C ILE A 85 -32.77 -22.75 -12.07
N PHE A 86 -32.70 -23.18 -10.82
CA PHE A 86 -33.89 -23.48 -10.02
C PHE A 86 -34.32 -22.26 -9.21
N LYS A 87 -35.57 -21.82 -9.37
CA LYS A 87 -36.15 -20.76 -8.54
C LYS A 87 -36.42 -21.31 -7.14
N LYS A 88 -35.78 -20.75 -6.11
CA LYS A 88 -36.06 -21.12 -4.72
C LYS A 88 -37.49 -20.69 -4.38
N LYS A 89 -38.29 -21.61 -3.84
CA LYS A 89 -39.68 -21.39 -3.40
C LYS A 89 -39.75 -20.48 -2.19
#